data_AF-A0A919YSI8-F1
#
_entry.id   AF-A0A919YSI8-F1
#
_cell.length_a   1.000
_cell.length_b   1.000
_cell.length_c   1.000
_cell.angle_alpha   90.00
_cell.angle_beta   90.00
_cell.angle_gamma   90.00
#
_symmetry.space_group_name_H-M   'P 1'
#
loop_
_entity.id
_entity.type
_entity.pdbx_description
1 polymer ?
#
loop_
_entity_poly.entity_id
_entity_poly.type
_entity_poly.pdbx_seq_one_letter_code
_entity_poly.pdbx_strand_id
1 'polypeptide(L)' 'MFVPQGGGDPAQGHRCPGEGITVELMKATLDFLVNQIEYEVPAQDLNYKLNRMPTYPESGFVMSNVKRI' A
#
# COMPACT_ATOMS: atom_id res chain seq x y z
N MET A 1 18.89 3.33 -8.56
CA MET A 1 18.74 3.51 -7.10
C MET A 1 17.25 3.60 -6.80
N PHE A 2 16.73 2.80 -5.86
CA PHE A 2 15.32 2.73 -5.49
C PHE A 2 15.13 3.40 -4.12
N VAL A 3 14.48 4.56 -4.07
CA VAL A 3 14.44 5.46 -2.89
C VAL A 3 13.04 5.96 -2.51
N PRO A 4 12.00 5.12 -2.53
CA PRO A 4 10.65 5.57 -2.12
C PRO A 4 10.59 6.03 -0.66
N GLN A 5 11.59 5.66 0.16
CA GLN A 5 11.71 6.05 1.57
C GLN A 5 13.04 6.73 1.92
N GLY A 6 13.62 7.44 0.94
CA GLY A 6 14.96 8.02 1.07
C GLY A 6 16.07 7.03 0.72
N GLY A 7 17.29 7.54 0.59
CA GLY A 7 18.45 6.77 0.15
C GLY A 7 19.66 6.94 1.04
N GLY A 8 20.70 6.15 0.79
CA GLY A 8 21.92 6.12 1.59
C GLY A 8 21.91 5.05 2.69
N ASP A 9 22.89 5.13 3.58
CA ASP A 9 23.04 4.26 4.73
C ASP A 9 22.09 4.71 5.87
N PRO A 10 21.19 3.84 6.36
CA PRO A 10 20.31 4.12 7.50
C PRO A 10 21.05 4.53 8.79
N ALA A 11 22.26 4.01 9.03
CA ALA A 11 23.03 4.28 10.25
C ALA A 11 23.81 5.60 10.17
N GLN A 12 24.03 6.14 8.98
CA GLN A 12 24.89 7.31 8.73
C GLN A 12 24.13 8.49 8.11
N GLY A 13 22.79 8.44 8.06
CA GLY A 13 21.98 9.48 7.43
C GLY A 13 20.51 9.48 7.84
N HIS A 14 19.67 10.12 7.04
CA HIS A 14 18.24 10.31 7.29
C HIS A 14 17.34 9.36 6.46
N ARG A 15 17.89 8.24 5.99
CA ARG A 15 17.06 7.22 5.34
C ARG A 15 16.01 6.72 6.34
N CYS A 16 14.79 6.49 5.86
CA CYS A 16 13.66 6.14 6.71
C CYS A 16 13.99 4.92 7.58
N PRO A 17 13.94 5.02 8.92
CA PRO A 17 14.14 3.87 9.80
C PRO A 17 12.98 2.87 9.72
N GLY A 18 11.84 3.28 9.16
CA GLY A 18 10.62 2.48 9.01
C GLY A 18 10.53 1.66 7.72
N GLU A 19 11.57 1.63 6.88
CA GLU A 19 11.53 0.92 5.60
C GLU A 19 11.29 -0.58 5.76
N GLY A 20 12.01 -1.22 6.68
CA GLY A 20 11.79 -2.64 7.00
C GLY A 20 10.37 -2.91 7.51
N ILE A 21 9.86 -2.07 8.40
CA ILE A 21 8.50 -2.21 8.96
C ILE A 21 7.45 -2.06 7.86
N THR A 22 7.62 -1.09 6.96
CA THR A 22 6.69 -0.87 5.85
C THR A 22 6.65 -2.09 4.94
N VAL A 23 7.81 -2.67 4.61
CA VAL A 23 7.90 -3.86 3.77
C VAL A 23 7.20 -5.06 4.42
N GLU A 24 7.45 -5.32 5.72
CA GLU A 24 6.81 -6.45 6.41
C GLU A 24 5.29 -6.26 6.55
N LEU A 25 4.83 -5.04 6.81
CA LEU A 25 3.39 -4.75 6.87
C LEU A 25 2.72 -4.94 5.49
N MET A 26 3.37 -4.50 4.41
CA MET A 26 2.87 -4.71 3.05
C MET A 26 2.80 -6.19 2.68
N LYS A 27 3.80 -6.99 3.07
CA LYS A 27 3.78 -8.45 2.87
C LYS A 27 2.61 -9.10 3.61
N ALA A 28 2.43 -8.77 4.89
CA ALA A 28 1.34 -9.31 5.69
C ALA A 28 -0.05 -8.89 5.17
N THR A 29 -0.18 -7.64 4.71
CA THR A 29 -1.42 -7.13 4.11
C THR A 29 -1.74 -7.86 2.81
N LEU A 30 -0.73 -8.06 1.94
CA LEU A 30 -0.91 -8.77 0.68
C LEU A 30 -1.30 -10.25 0.91
N ASP A 31 -0.61 -10.93 1.83
CA ASP A 31 -0.96 -12.30 2.20
C ASP A 31 -2.40 -12.42 2.69
N PHE A 32 -2.83 -11.50 3.56
CA PHE A 32 -4.21 -11.46 4.03
C PHE A 32 -5.21 -11.25 2.88
N LEU A 33 -4.98 -10.25 2.03
CA LEU A 33 -5.87 -9.93 0.91
C LEU A 33 -5.96 -11.03 -0.14
N VAL A 34 -4.90 -11.83 -0.33
CA VAL A 34 -4.86 -12.86 -1.38
C VAL A 34 -5.25 -14.23 -0.86
N ASN A 35 -4.84 -14.59 0.36
CA ASN A 35 -4.92 -15.97 0.86
C ASN A 35 -5.96 -16.17 1.97
N GLN A 36 -6.45 -15.09 2.61
CA GLN A 36 -7.30 -15.21 3.80
C GLN A 36 -8.73 -14.70 3.60
N ILE A 37 -8.99 -13.92 2.54
CA ILE A 37 -10.30 -13.37 2.25
C ILE A 37 -10.65 -13.44 0.76
N GLU A 38 -11.93 -13.54 0.47
CA GLU A 38 -12.52 -13.25 -0.83
C GLU A 38 -13.30 -11.94 -0.74
N TYR A 39 -13.23 -11.13 -1.80
CA TYR A 39 -13.99 -9.89 -1.91
C TYR A 39 -14.25 -9.55 -3.38
N GLU A 40 -15.26 -8.73 -3.60
CA GLU A 40 -15.59 -8.18 -4.91
C GLU A 40 -15.18 -6.71 -4.97
N VAL A 41 -14.81 -6.25 -6.17
CA VAL A 41 -14.51 -4.85 -6.45
C VAL A 41 -15.62 -4.31 -7.35
N PRO A 42 -16.61 -3.57 -6.80
CA PRO A 42 -17.69 -3.01 -7.61
C PRO A 42 -17.16 -1.92 -8.55
N ALA A 43 -17.96 -1.58 -9.57
CA ALA A 43 -17.65 -0.48 -10.47
C ALA A 43 -17.48 0.83 -9.68
N GLN A 44 -16.32 1.48 -9.85
CA GLN A 44 -15.93 2.67 -9.08
C GLN A 44 -14.84 3.46 -9.81
N ASP A 45 -14.60 4.69 -9.38
CA ASP A 45 -13.52 5.53 -9.93
C ASP A 45 -12.16 5.22 -9.26
N LEU A 46 -11.33 4.45 -9.98
CA LEU A 46 -9.97 4.11 -9.55
C LEU A 46 -8.89 5.07 -10.09
N ASN A 47 -9.28 6.17 -10.74
CA ASN A 47 -8.31 7.19 -11.15
C ASN A 47 -7.64 7.82 -9.93
N TYR A 48 -6.40 8.26 -10.10
CA TYR A 48 -5.64 8.96 -9.07
C TYR A 48 -4.99 10.21 -9.67
N LYS A 49 -4.86 11.24 -8.84
CA LYS A 49 -4.34 12.54 -9.23
C LYS A 49 -2.88 12.68 -8.80
N LEU A 50 -1.99 12.94 -9.75
CA LEU A 50 -0.57 13.22 -9.48
C LEU A 50 -0.33 14.64 -8.94
N ASN A 51 -1.30 15.54 -9.09
CA ASN A 51 -1.27 16.90 -8.52
C ASN A 51 -1.89 16.97 -7.11
N ARG A 52 -2.21 15.82 -6.50
CA ARG A 52 -2.70 15.69 -5.12
C ARG A 52 -1.67 14.92 -4.30
N MET A 53 -1.34 15.44 -3.12
CA MET A 53 -0.45 14.76 -2.16
C MET A 53 -1.11 14.65 -0.77
N PRO A 54 -1.20 13.44 -0.17
CA PRO A 54 -0.82 12.15 -0.75
C PRO A 54 -1.76 11.75 -1.90
N THR A 55 -1.25 10.97 -2.86
CA THR A 55 -2.08 10.42 -3.93
C THR A 55 -2.78 9.14 -3.48
N TYR A 56 -4.00 8.93 -3.96
CA TYR A 56 -4.82 7.74 -3.71
C TYR A 56 -5.94 7.68 -4.77
N PRO A 57 -6.62 6.54 -4.99
CA PRO A 57 -7.76 6.45 -5.91
C PRO A 57 -8.93 7.35 -5.46
N GLU A 58 -9.68 7.96 -6.38
CA GLU A 58 -10.80 8.85 -6.02
C GLU A 58 -11.86 8.17 -5.13
N SER A 59 -12.15 6.88 -5.37
CA SER A 59 -13.07 6.10 -4.55
C SER A 59 -12.48 5.57 -3.24
N GLY A 60 -11.15 5.57 -3.09
CA GLY A 60 -10.45 4.94 -1.96
C GLY A 60 -10.39 3.41 -1.99
N PHE A 61 -10.63 2.78 -3.16
CA PHE A 61 -10.66 1.31 -3.33
C PHE A 61 -11.72 0.63 -2.44
N VAL A 62 -12.98 0.77 -2.85
CA VAL A 62 -14.14 0.14 -2.19
C VAL A 62 -14.15 -1.36 -2.48
N MET A 63 -14.35 -2.17 -1.44
CA MET A 63 -14.55 -3.62 -1.53
C MET A 63 -15.98 -3.96 -1.08
N SER A 64 -16.60 -4.99 -1.67
CA SER A 64 -17.89 -5.53 -1.28
C SER A 64 -17.83 -7.04 -1.08
N ASN A 65 -18.86 -7.60 -0.44
CA ASN A 65 -19.02 -9.05 -0.25
C ASN A 65 -17.80 -9.75 0.39
N VAL A 66 -17.12 -9.05 1.32
CA VAL A 66 -15.92 -9.57 2.00
C VAL A 66 -16.26 -10.80 2.84
N LYS A 67 -15.58 -11.90 2.59
CA LYS A 67 -15.73 -13.18 3.30
C LYS A 67 -14.36 -13.74 3.65
N ARG A 68 -14.27 -14.45 4.76
CA ARG A 68 -13.06 -15.18 5.13
C ARG A 68 -13.04 -16.52 4.40
N ILE A 69 -11.86 -16.89 3.88
CA ILE A 69 -11.59 -18.22 3.32
C ILE A 69 -11.36 -19.22 4.46
#